data_AF-A0A318CRS5-F1
#
_entry.id   AF-A0A318CRS5-F1
#
_cell.length_a   1.000
_cell.length_b   1.000
_cell.length_c   1.000
_cell.angle_alpha   90.00
_cell.angle_beta   90.00
_cell.angle_gamma   90.00
#
_symmetry.space_group_name_H-M   'P 1'
#
loop_
_entity.id
_entity.type
_entity.pdbx_description
1 polymer ?
#
loop_
_entity_poly.entity_id
_entity_poly.type
_entity_poly.pdbx_seq_one_letter_code
_entity_poly.pdbx_strand_id
1 'polypeptide(L)'
;MIYGLFLKVTSVKKCWRQHRKLNCRKARQNFWDAVLVEFIDQVCEKKGINPKELRMGSRRACISQVRLQIAYQLVQDYGILLTEVGRQLGVSTSAISKAITRRTKE
;
A
#
# COMPACT_ATOMS: atom_id res chain seq x y z
N MET A 1 13.84 -22.89 4.56
CA MET A 1 14.36 -21.76 3.75
C MET A 1 13.23 -21.41 2.78
N ILE A 2 12.76 -20.19 2.58
CA ILE A 2 13.13 -18.83 3.05
C ILE A 2 11.80 -18.04 3.18
N TYR A 3 11.64 -17.01 4.02
CA TYR A 3 12.59 -16.21 4.78
C TYR A 3 12.17 -16.08 6.26
N GLY A 4 13.12 -15.75 7.14
CA GLY A 4 12.83 -15.10 8.42
C GLY A 4 13.16 -13.61 8.33
N LEU A 5 12.18 -12.74 8.52
CA LEU A 5 12.39 -11.32 8.87
C LEU A 5 11.34 -10.82 9.88
N PHE A 6 11.01 -11.70 10.82
CA PHE A 6 10.31 -11.33 12.04
C PHE A 6 11.27 -10.48 12.92
N LEU A 7 10.75 -9.42 13.57
CA LEU A 7 11.46 -8.48 14.46
C LEU A 7 12.39 -7.43 13.82
N LYS A 8 11.81 -6.27 13.44
CA LYS A 8 12.42 -4.95 13.73
C LYS A 8 11.46 -3.74 13.71
N VAL A 9 10.23 -3.89 14.23
CA VAL A 9 9.27 -2.78 14.38
C VAL A 9 8.90 -2.52 15.84
N THR A 10 9.91 -2.46 16.72
CA THR A 10 9.76 -2.13 18.15
C THR A 10 10.81 -1.13 18.62
N SER A 11 10.75 0.13 18.16
CA SER A 11 11.15 1.33 18.94
C SER A 11 10.93 2.64 18.17
N VAL A 12 9.69 3.14 18.12
CA VAL A 12 9.42 4.56 17.77
C VAL A 12 8.35 5.14 18.71
N LYS A 13 8.62 5.08 20.01
CA LYS A 13 7.88 5.80 21.06
C LYS A 13 8.86 6.47 22.05
N LYS A 14 9.63 7.46 21.59
CA LYS A 14 10.31 8.43 22.47
C LYS A 14 10.66 9.73 21.74
N CYS A 15 10.69 10.82 22.53
CA CYS A 15 11.09 12.20 22.20
C CYS A 15 10.28 12.98 21.14
N TRP A 16 9.19 13.59 21.62
CA TRP A 16 8.84 14.95 21.23
C TRP A 16 9.68 15.95 22.04
N ARG A 17 10.58 16.70 21.39
CA ARG A 17 10.99 18.10 21.67
C ARG A 17 12.25 18.44 20.87
N GLN A 18 12.38 19.70 20.45
CA GLN A 18 13.61 20.35 19.97
C GLN A 18 14.49 19.58 18.95
N HIS A 19 14.19 19.69 17.64
CA HIS A 19 15.07 20.34 16.62
C HIS A 19 14.58 20.14 15.17
N ARG A 20 14.76 21.20 14.35
CA ARG A 20 14.94 21.27 12.87
C ARG A 20 14.06 20.38 11.96
N LYS A 21 13.41 21.01 10.95
CA LYS A 21 12.37 20.46 10.03
C LYS A 21 12.73 19.23 9.16
N LEU A 22 13.12 18.10 9.74
CA LEU A 22 12.97 16.80 9.08
C LEU A 22 11.58 16.25 9.42
N ASN A 23 10.68 16.28 8.44
CA ASN A 23 9.32 15.80 8.65
C ASN A 23 9.32 14.26 8.71
N CYS A 24 9.35 13.68 9.91
CA CYS A 24 9.36 12.24 10.13
C CYS A 24 8.18 11.51 9.45
N ARG A 25 7.05 12.20 9.20
CA ARG A 25 5.93 11.65 8.41
C ARG A 25 6.35 11.43 6.95
N LYS A 26 7.11 12.35 6.37
CA LYS A 26 7.57 12.30 4.97
C LYS A 26 8.69 11.27 4.78
N ALA A 27 9.59 11.13 5.75
CA ALA A 27 10.56 10.02 5.77
C ALA A 27 9.87 8.64 5.81
N ARG A 28 8.82 8.48 6.62
CA ARG A 28 7.99 7.27 6.63
C ARG A 28 7.23 7.05 5.31
N GLN A 29 6.71 8.11 4.71
CA GLN A 29 5.97 8.06 3.44
C GLN A 29 6.87 7.56 2.30
N ASN A 30 8.03 8.20 2.09
CA ASN A 30 8.99 7.83 1.04
C ASN A 30 9.41 6.35 1.09
N PHE A 31 9.48 5.73 2.27
CA PHE A 31 9.78 4.30 2.42
C PHE A 31 8.64 3.43 1.88
N TRP A 32 7.40 3.71 2.27
CA TRP A 32 6.25 2.96 1.77
C TRP A 32 6.01 3.20 0.29
N ASP A 33 6.29 4.40 -0.24
CA ASP A 33 6.19 4.69 -1.67
C ASP A 33 7.07 3.74 -2.51
N ALA A 34 8.31 3.49 -2.09
CA ALA A 34 9.21 2.54 -2.77
C ALA A 34 8.71 1.09 -2.71
N VAL A 35 8.32 0.61 -1.52
CA VAL A 35 7.77 -0.74 -1.31
C VAL A 35 6.47 -0.95 -2.09
N LEU A 36 5.62 0.08 -2.15
CA LEU A 36 4.34 0.04 -2.87
C LEU A 36 4.54 -0.02 -4.39
N VAL A 37 5.48 0.76 -4.94
CA VAL A 37 5.83 0.71 -6.37
C VAL A 37 6.34 -0.68 -6.75
N GLU A 38 7.31 -1.23 -6.00
CA GLU A 38 7.86 -2.56 -6.26
C GLU A 38 6.79 -3.66 -6.20
N PHE A 39 5.94 -3.63 -5.17
CA PHE A 39 4.84 -4.59 -5.02
C PHE A 39 3.79 -4.48 -6.14
N ILE A 40 3.42 -3.26 -6.54
CA ILE A 40 2.48 -3.02 -7.63
C ILE A 40 3.04 -3.59 -8.94
N ASP A 41 4.31 -3.30 -9.24
CA ASP A 41 4.92 -3.73 -10.49
C ASP A 41 5.06 -5.27 -10.55
N GLN A 42 5.43 -5.93 -9.44
CA GLN A 42 5.43 -7.40 -9.33
C GLN A 42 4.03 -8.03 -9.51
N VAL A 43 2.97 -7.42 -8.97
CA VAL A 43 1.59 -7.93 -9.15
C VAL A 43 1.08 -7.68 -10.56
N CYS A 44 1.44 -6.54 -11.16
CA CYS A 44 1.13 -6.21 -12.55
C CYS A 44 1.77 -7.19 -13.52
N GLU A 45 3.06 -7.51 -13.35
CA GLU A 45 3.79 -8.52 -14.14
C GLU A 45 3.12 -9.90 -14.04
N LYS A 46 2.86 -10.40 -12.81
CA LYS A 46 2.17 -11.68 -12.57
C LYS A 46 0.75 -11.75 -13.14
N LYS A 47 0.11 -10.61 -13.41
CA LYS A 47 -1.25 -10.54 -13.98
C LYS A 47 -1.26 -10.14 -15.46
N GLY A 48 -0.11 -9.86 -16.09
CA GLY A 48 -0.03 -9.35 -17.46
C GLY A 48 -0.68 -7.96 -17.65
N ILE A 49 -0.75 -7.14 -16.60
CA ILE A 49 -1.40 -5.82 -16.62
C ILE A 49 -0.36 -4.72 -16.70
N ASN A 50 -0.55 -3.73 -17.57
CA ASN A 50 0.32 -2.56 -17.63
C ASN A 50 0.16 -1.69 -16.35
N PRO A 51 1.22 -1.46 -15.55
CA PRO A 51 1.12 -0.70 -14.31
C PRO A 51 0.70 0.76 -14.53
N LYS A 52 0.97 1.34 -15.72
CA LYS A 52 0.44 2.66 -16.09
C LYS A 52 -1.08 2.66 -16.15
N GLU A 53 -1.70 1.60 -16.69
CA GLU A 53 -3.17 1.51 -16.78
C GLU A 53 -3.83 1.37 -15.40
N LEU A 54 -3.15 0.68 -14.47
CA LEU A 54 -3.59 0.59 -13.08
C LEU A 54 -3.56 1.95 -12.37
N ARG A 55 -2.48 2.74 -12.58
CA ARG A 55 -2.33 4.11 -12.03
C ARG A 55 -3.24 5.16 -12.70
N MET A 56 -3.54 5.03 -13.99
CA MET A 56 -4.46 5.93 -14.72
C MET A 56 -5.95 5.79 -14.33
N GLY A 57 -6.28 4.98 -13.31
CA GLY A 57 -7.67 4.88 -12.84
C GLY A 57 -8.60 4.08 -13.75
N SER A 58 -8.06 3.20 -14.63
CA SER A 58 -8.88 2.41 -15.56
C SER A 58 -10.02 1.66 -14.85
N ARG A 59 -11.20 1.69 -15.49
CA ARG A 59 -12.47 1.13 -14.98
C ARG A 59 -12.74 -0.29 -15.47
N ARG A 60 -11.82 -0.90 -16.23
CA ARG A 60 -11.92 -2.30 -16.67
C ARG A 60 -12.04 -3.23 -15.46
N ALA A 61 -12.92 -4.23 -15.53
CA ALA A 61 -13.21 -5.12 -14.40
C ALA A 61 -11.96 -5.83 -13.85
N CYS A 62 -11.09 -6.35 -14.73
CA CYS A 62 -9.82 -6.96 -14.37
C CYS A 62 -8.89 -6.03 -13.57
N ILE A 63 -8.76 -4.76 -13.97
CA ILE A 63 -7.92 -3.78 -13.29
C ILE A 63 -8.54 -3.33 -11.97
N SER A 64 -9.86 -3.19 -11.92
CA SER A 64 -10.59 -2.91 -10.68
C SER A 64 -10.40 -4.04 -9.65
N GLN A 65 -10.48 -5.31 -10.08
CA GLN A 65 -10.19 -6.49 -9.25
C GLN A 65 -8.74 -6.53 -8.78
N VAL A 66 -7.76 -6.28 -9.65
CA VAL A 66 -6.35 -6.28 -9.25
C VAL A 66 -6.02 -5.11 -8.30
N ARG A 67 -6.62 -3.92 -8.51
CA ARG A 67 -6.53 -2.82 -7.53
C ARG A 67 -7.14 -3.20 -6.17
N LEU A 68 -8.26 -3.94 -6.16
CA LEU A 68 -8.88 -4.50 -4.96
C LEU A 68 -7.93 -5.46 -4.24
N GLN A 69 -7.33 -6.39 -4.99
CA GLN A 69 -6.42 -7.42 -4.50
C GLN A 69 -5.18 -6.78 -3.86
N ILE A 70 -4.53 -5.85 -4.59
CA ILE A 70 -3.36 -5.11 -4.10
C ILE A 70 -3.73 -4.35 -2.82
N ALA A 71 -4.84 -3.60 -2.81
CA ALA A 71 -5.23 -2.83 -1.64
C ALA A 71 -5.52 -3.70 -0.40
N TYR A 72 -6.11 -4.89 -0.57
CA TYR A 72 -6.32 -5.84 0.52
C TYR A 72 -4.98 -6.37 1.07
N GLN A 73 -4.10 -6.85 0.19
CA GLN A 73 -2.80 -7.43 0.59
C GLN A 73 -1.93 -6.41 1.32
N LEU A 74 -1.86 -5.18 0.85
CA LEU A 74 -1.08 -4.11 1.50
C LEU A 74 -1.59 -3.74 2.90
N VAL A 75 -2.90 -3.88 3.15
CA VAL A 75 -3.50 -3.56 4.45
C VAL A 75 -3.42 -4.74 5.41
N GLN A 76 -3.62 -5.97 4.94
CA GLN A 76 -3.60 -7.18 5.76
C GLN A 76 -2.19 -7.73 5.98
N ASP A 77 -1.42 -7.91 4.90
CA ASP A 77 -0.11 -8.59 4.94
C ASP A 77 0.99 -7.64 5.43
N TYR A 78 0.90 -6.34 5.09
CA TYR A 78 1.91 -5.32 5.42
C TYR A 78 1.47 -4.29 6.47
N GLY A 79 0.20 -4.29 6.90
CA GLY A 79 -0.31 -3.35 7.91
C GLY A 79 -0.29 -1.86 7.50
N ILE A 80 -0.28 -1.57 6.19
CA ILE A 80 -0.15 -0.20 5.67
C ILE A 80 -1.45 0.58 5.86
N LEU A 81 -1.34 1.87 6.20
CA LEU A 81 -2.51 2.75 6.35
C LEU A 81 -3.27 2.91 5.03
N LEU A 82 -4.61 2.83 5.11
CA LEU A 82 -5.54 3.06 3.98
C LEU A 82 -5.25 4.35 3.19
N THR A 83 -4.79 5.40 3.87
CA THR A 83 -4.42 6.69 3.25
C THR A 83 -3.21 6.59 2.35
N GLU A 84 -2.25 5.72 2.67
CA GLU A 84 -1.02 5.54 1.91
C GLU A 84 -1.27 4.67 0.68
N VAL A 85 -1.96 3.54 0.90
CA VAL A 85 -2.48 2.67 -0.16
C VAL A 85 -3.36 3.46 -1.14
N GLY A 86 -4.21 4.36 -0.64
CA GLY A 86 -5.07 5.22 -1.47
C GLY A 86 -4.30 6.21 -2.35
N ARG A 87 -3.23 6.81 -1.81
CA ARG A 87 -2.35 7.72 -2.56
C ARG A 87 -1.64 7.01 -3.71
N GLN A 88 -1.08 5.83 -3.45
CA GLN A 88 -0.34 5.07 -4.49
C GLN A 88 -1.25 4.41 -5.53
N LEU A 89 -2.45 3.97 -5.15
CA LEU A 89 -3.42 3.34 -6.06
C LEU A 89 -4.38 4.31 -6.75
N GLY A 90 -4.31 5.61 -6.46
CA GLY A 90 -5.19 6.63 -7.04
C GLY A 90 -6.66 6.50 -6.63
N VAL A 91 -6.95 6.02 -5.40
CA VAL A 91 -8.31 5.79 -4.91
C VAL A 91 -8.54 6.37 -3.52
N SER A 92 -9.78 6.70 -3.19
CA SER A 92 -10.13 7.18 -1.86
C SER A 92 -9.97 6.07 -0.80
N THR A 93 -9.66 6.48 0.44
CA THR A 93 -9.67 5.60 1.62
C THR A 93 -11.02 4.89 1.80
N SER A 94 -12.12 5.58 1.49
CA SER A 94 -13.47 5.03 1.54
C SER A 94 -13.72 3.96 0.46
N ALA A 95 -13.09 4.08 -0.71
CA ALA A 95 -13.14 3.04 -1.74
C ALA A 95 -12.36 1.79 -1.28
N ILE A 96 -11.18 1.96 -0.66
CA ILE A 96 -10.39 0.84 -0.12
C ILE A 96 -11.12 0.16 1.05
N SER A 97 -11.70 0.92 1.98
CA SER A 97 -12.48 0.35 3.08
C SER A 97 -13.66 -0.48 2.56
N LYS A 98 -14.46 0.06 1.62
CA LYS A 98 -15.55 -0.68 0.96
C LYS A 98 -15.06 -1.89 0.18
N ALA A 99 -13.89 -1.80 -0.45
CA ALA A 99 -13.25 -2.89 -1.19
C ALA A 99 -12.87 -4.06 -0.26
N ILE A 100 -12.24 -3.77 0.89
CA ILE A 100 -11.91 -4.78 1.90
C ILE A 100 -13.18 -5.40 2.47
N THR A 101 -14.17 -4.59 2.88
CA THR A 101 -15.45 -5.09 3.44
C THR A 101 -16.24 -5.95 2.45
N ARG A 102 -16.10 -5.74 1.14
CA ARG A 102 -16.69 -6.63 0.12
C ARG A 102 -15.98 -7.97 0.08
N ARG A 103 -14.65 -7.98 0.06
CA ARG A 103 -13.84 -9.21 0.01
C ARG A 103 -13.96 -10.08 1.27
N THR A 104 -14.28 -9.48 2.42
CA THR A 104 -14.51 -10.22 3.68
C THR A 104 -15.95 -10.73 3.86
N LYS A 105 -16.80 -10.60 2.84
CA LYS A 105 -18.19 -11.07 2.83
C LYS A 105 -18.44 -12.18 1.80
N GLU A 106 -17.40 -12.60 1.10
CA GLU A 106 -17.32 -13.82 0.28
C GLU A 106 -16.74 -14.95 1.14
#